data_AF-A0A9K3CSJ6-F1
#
_entry.id   AF-A0A9K3CSJ6-F1
#
_cell.length_a   1.000
_cell.length_b   1.000
_cell.length_c   1.000
_cell.angle_alpha   90.00
_cell.angle_beta   90.00
_cell.angle_gamma   90.00
#
_symmetry.space_group_name_H-M   'P 1'
#
loop_
_entity.id
_entity.type
_entity.pdbx_description
1 polymer ?
#
loop_
_entity_poly.entity_id
_entity_poly.type
_entity_poly.pdbx_seq_one_letter_code
_entity_poly.pdbx_strand_id
1 'polypeptide(L)'
;MYDPYWSLAPIPLVLHWVTLPVAETACTARQTLVVTVVLVWGCRLTFNWCRSWRGLTHEDYRYVDKRRQCGRWYWPVSFLGLHMMPTLLVFMGCAGCYPALVTGTAPFNALDVVATLLAGGAVAIQAIADNQLVRFRRGNHGKQEILDTGVWSVCRHPNYLGEMCLWYGLCLYGLASCIGTDTSVMSLWWTPIGCILITLLFRFLSLGAICRIEGEYPSYSTTLLHHYSMPLPPDLVTRLRSLAEGTPTAPVEFLRAARGLGQVYADMTKEGQTWMEGREGGEEGEREAIHFVVAHGQTIHHEPKENLSFQLFDPWPVVRQCSVPVLYDLRQADLIAGGEGAPISPIADPILYGCDSTKGTVSIINLGGICNQTHFVTRPGEALEVSGQDVCPCNILLNGLCECLLDLPYDNNGDAARAGSVDQTVCDMLTAYVTSNTAGAVSLGRELYHKSSIRKLTDACLALPSSPSPSDILRSGVEVVAGMVAGELSRVGTVHGIVAGGGVRHTLLFDRIGALCPGLTLQRSDDTQVPSEAREAACFAVLGAISDDGHPITIPRITKATQPGVAGAWVGLEHKRW
;
A
#
# COMPACT_ATOMS: atom_id res chain seq x y z
N MET A 1 -21.93 -8.72 1.64
CA MET A 1 -22.02 -7.45 2.40
C MET A 1 -21.66 -7.72 3.87
N TYR A 2 -20.44 -7.42 4.27
CA TYR A 2 -20.01 -7.45 5.68
C TYR A 2 -19.75 -6.04 6.21
N ASP A 3 -19.63 -5.06 5.32
CA ASP A 3 -19.22 -3.69 5.65
C ASP A 3 -20.20 -2.84 6.48
N PRO A 4 -21.50 -3.15 6.60
CA PRO A 4 -22.34 -2.50 7.62
C PRO A 4 -22.39 -3.30 8.94
N TYR A 5 -21.93 -4.55 8.96
CA TYR A 5 -22.03 -5.41 10.15
C TYR A 5 -21.12 -4.92 11.29
N TRP A 6 -19.91 -4.46 10.99
CA TRP A 6 -18.96 -3.99 12.00
C TRP A 6 -19.37 -2.68 12.68
N SER A 7 -20.13 -1.82 12.01
CA SER A 7 -20.71 -0.61 12.63
C SER A 7 -21.98 -0.90 13.45
N LEU A 8 -22.70 -1.95 13.10
CA LEU A 8 -23.95 -2.35 13.76
C LEU A 8 -23.72 -3.25 14.96
N ALA A 9 -22.80 -4.21 14.90
CA ALA A 9 -22.62 -5.24 15.92
C ALA A 9 -22.35 -4.71 17.35
N PRO A 10 -21.60 -3.61 17.57
CA PRO A 10 -21.38 -3.07 18.90
C PRO A 10 -22.66 -2.57 19.59
N ILE A 11 -23.66 -2.07 18.85
CA ILE A 11 -24.90 -1.51 19.39
C ILE A 11 -25.75 -2.56 20.15
N PRO A 12 -26.20 -3.67 19.53
CA PRO A 12 -26.99 -4.67 20.23
C PRO A 12 -26.16 -5.36 21.32
N LEU A 13 -24.83 -5.45 21.16
CA LEU A 13 -23.93 -6.01 22.16
C LEU A 13 -23.98 -5.20 23.48
N VAL A 14 -23.77 -3.88 23.42
CA VAL A 14 -23.79 -3.04 24.63
C VAL A 14 -25.18 -2.90 25.22
N LEU A 15 -26.23 -2.85 24.38
CA LEU A 15 -27.62 -2.83 24.84
C LEU A 15 -27.97 -4.13 25.58
N HIS A 16 -27.58 -5.28 25.05
CA HIS A 16 -27.79 -6.56 25.72
C HIS A 16 -27.05 -6.64 27.06
N TRP A 17 -25.79 -6.19 27.11
CA TRP A 17 -25.00 -6.23 28.34
C TRP A 17 -25.61 -5.43 29.48
N VAL A 18 -26.19 -4.25 29.21
CA VAL A 18 -26.88 -3.45 30.23
C VAL A 18 -28.17 -4.09 30.74
N THR A 19 -28.78 -4.99 29.97
CA THR A 19 -29.99 -5.73 30.40
C THR A 19 -29.70 -6.98 31.23
N LEU A 20 -28.43 -7.34 31.43
CA LEU A 20 -28.08 -8.50 32.25
C LEU A 20 -28.40 -8.23 33.73
N PRO A 21 -28.95 -9.20 34.49
CA PRO A 21 -29.27 -9.00 35.90
C PRO A 21 -28.10 -8.50 36.76
N VAL A 22 -26.88 -8.93 36.43
CA VAL A 22 -25.65 -8.52 37.14
C VAL A 22 -25.34 -7.02 36.94
N ALA A 23 -25.77 -6.45 35.80
CA ALA A 23 -25.52 -5.07 35.44
C ALA A 23 -26.31 -4.06 36.29
N GLU A 24 -27.31 -4.48 37.07
CA GLU A 24 -28.06 -3.61 38.00
C GLU A 24 -27.16 -2.98 39.07
N THR A 25 -26.03 -3.62 39.37
CA THR A 25 -25.06 -3.14 40.36
C THR A 25 -24.04 -2.15 39.79
N ALA A 26 -24.00 -1.97 38.47
CA ALA A 26 -23.05 -1.09 37.82
C ALA A 26 -23.53 0.38 37.83
N CYS A 27 -22.59 1.31 37.67
CA CYS A 27 -22.90 2.74 37.69
C CYS A 27 -23.77 3.15 36.49
N THR A 28 -25.02 3.53 36.76
CA THR A 28 -25.99 3.92 35.72
C THR A 28 -25.52 5.08 34.84
N ALA A 29 -24.80 6.06 35.42
CA ALA A 29 -24.25 7.18 34.67
C ALA A 29 -23.20 6.72 33.64
N ARG A 30 -22.29 5.82 34.04
CA ARG A 30 -21.28 5.21 33.16
C ARG A 30 -21.92 4.38 32.06
N GLN A 31 -22.88 3.52 32.41
CA GLN A 31 -23.64 2.71 31.44
C GLN A 31 -24.29 3.58 30.38
N THR A 32 -24.97 4.64 30.81
CA THR A 32 -25.66 5.58 29.92
C THR A 32 -24.67 6.24 28.96
N LEU A 33 -23.51 6.68 29.44
CA LEU A 33 -22.48 7.31 28.61
C LEU A 33 -21.86 6.35 27.59
N VAL A 34 -21.47 5.13 28.00
CA VAL A 34 -20.90 4.13 27.10
C VAL A 34 -21.90 3.75 26.01
N VAL A 35 -23.15 3.44 26.38
CA VAL A 35 -24.22 3.12 25.43
C VAL A 35 -24.46 4.28 24.48
N THR A 36 -24.50 5.52 24.99
CA THR A 36 -24.70 6.72 24.15
C THR A 36 -23.57 6.90 23.14
N VAL A 37 -22.31 6.79 23.57
CA VAL A 37 -21.15 6.93 22.67
C VAL A 37 -21.16 5.85 21.58
N VAL A 38 -21.40 4.58 21.94
CA VAL A 38 -21.43 3.47 20.98
C VAL A 38 -22.61 3.62 20.02
N LEU A 39 -23.79 4.03 20.51
CA LEU A 39 -24.96 4.32 19.68
C LEU A 39 -24.66 5.45 18.70
N VAL A 40 -24.15 6.60 19.16
CA VAL A 40 -23.86 7.74 18.30
C VAL A 40 -22.77 7.38 17.28
N TRP A 41 -21.71 6.68 17.69
CA TRP A 41 -20.67 6.20 16.78
C TRP A 41 -21.22 5.26 15.71
N GLY A 42 -21.97 4.23 16.11
CA GLY A 42 -22.50 3.20 15.21
C GLY A 42 -23.58 3.76 14.28
N CYS A 43 -24.46 4.64 14.78
CA CYS A 43 -25.42 5.38 13.96
C CYS A 43 -24.72 6.32 12.97
N ARG A 44 -23.68 7.06 13.39
CA ARG A 44 -22.89 7.92 12.49
C ARG A 44 -22.23 7.10 11.39
N LEU A 45 -21.58 5.99 11.74
CA LEU A 45 -20.88 5.14 10.77
C LEU A 45 -21.87 4.49 9.79
N THR A 46 -23.00 3.99 10.31
CA THR A 46 -24.09 3.42 9.50
C THR A 46 -24.71 4.48 8.58
N PHE A 47 -24.94 5.70 9.07
CA PHE A 47 -25.41 6.82 8.26
C PHE A 47 -24.41 7.20 7.17
N ASN A 48 -23.12 7.23 7.50
CA ASN A 48 -22.03 7.50 6.55
C ASN A 48 -21.96 6.45 5.45
N TRP A 49 -22.18 5.18 5.78
CA TRP A 49 -22.31 4.10 4.81
C TRP A 49 -23.59 4.26 3.97
N CYS A 50 -24.76 4.43 4.61
CA CYS A 50 -26.07 4.55 3.95
C CYS A 50 -26.11 5.67 2.92
N ARG A 51 -25.50 6.83 3.21
CA ARG A 51 -25.46 7.97 2.27
C ARG A 51 -24.61 7.72 1.01
N SER A 52 -23.80 6.67 1.01
CA SER A 52 -22.93 6.27 -0.12
C SER A 52 -23.34 4.93 -0.76
N TRP A 53 -24.31 4.23 -0.18
CA TRP A 53 -24.75 2.91 -0.64
C TRP A 53 -25.56 3.00 -1.94
N ARG A 54 -25.30 2.06 -2.87
CA ARG A 54 -25.85 2.07 -4.24
C ARG A 54 -26.78 0.89 -4.56
N GLY A 55 -27.13 0.07 -3.56
CA GLY A 55 -28.04 -1.07 -3.72
C GLY A 55 -27.36 -2.43 -3.52
N LEU A 56 -28.15 -3.50 -3.67
CA LEU A 56 -27.73 -4.89 -3.36
C LEU A 56 -26.74 -5.49 -4.37
N THR A 57 -26.59 -4.87 -5.54
CA THR A 57 -25.61 -5.27 -6.57
C THR A 57 -24.19 -4.80 -6.25
N HIS A 58 -24.03 -3.95 -5.22
CA HIS A 58 -22.73 -3.45 -4.80
C HIS A 58 -22.01 -4.48 -3.90
N GLU A 59 -20.94 -5.08 -4.43
CA GLU A 59 -20.04 -5.98 -3.70
C GLU A 59 -18.71 -5.27 -3.40
N ASP A 60 -18.23 -5.39 -2.16
CA ASP A 60 -16.95 -4.83 -1.75
C ASP A 60 -15.80 -5.60 -2.42
N TYR A 61 -14.83 -4.85 -2.93
CA TYR A 61 -13.74 -5.40 -3.73
C TYR A 61 -12.93 -6.50 -3.05
N ARG A 62 -12.77 -6.43 -1.73
CA ARG A 62 -12.00 -7.41 -0.96
C ARG A 62 -12.60 -8.82 -1.09
N TYR A 63 -13.94 -8.90 -1.18
CA TYR A 63 -14.65 -10.16 -1.38
C TYR A 63 -14.48 -10.70 -2.79
N VAL A 64 -14.52 -9.81 -3.79
CA VAL A 64 -14.32 -10.16 -5.20
C VAL A 64 -12.89 -10.65 -5.43
N ASP A 65 -11.90 -9.93 -4.89
CA ASP A 65 -10.48 -10.22 -5.08
C ASP A 65 -10.08 -11.55 -4.40
N LYS A 66 -10.51 -11.78 -3.15
CA LYS A 66 -10.24 -13.07 -2.48
C LYS A 66 -10.98 -14.26 -3.10
N ARG A 67 -12.15 -14.04 -3.72
CA ARG A 67 -12.86 -15.07 -4.48
C ARG A 67 -12.05 -15.52 -5.69
N ARG A 68 -11.39 -14.57 -6.36
CA ARG A 68 -10.53 -14.83 -7.53
C ARG A 68 -9.21 -15.49 -7.11
N GLN A 69 -8.58 -15.03 -6.03
CA GLN A 69 -7.28 -15.55 -5.57
C GLN A 69 -7.36 -16.96 -4.95
N CYS A 70 -8.41 -17.28 -4.20
CA CYS A 70 -8.46 -18.50 -3.41
C CYS A 70 -9.30 -19.63 -4.03
N GLY A 71 -10.04 -19.37 -5.11
CA GLY A 71 -10.83 -20.37 -5.83
C GLY A 71 -11.73 -21.19 -4.88
N ARG A 72 -11.51 -22.52 -4.83
CA ARG A 72 -12.26 -23.43 -3.93
C ARG A 72 -12.09 -23.10 -2.43
N TRP A 73 -10.98 -22.45 -2.05
CA TRP A 73 -10.68 -22.01 -0.69
C TRP A 73 -11.27 -20.65 -0.36
N TYR A 74 -11.99 -20.02 -1.30
CA TYR A 74 -12.64 -18.72 -1.06
C TYR A 74 -13.47 -18.72 0.21
N TRP A 75 -14.35 -19.70 0.39
CA TRP A 75 -15.26 -19.70 1.55
C TRP A 75 -14.51 -19.77 2.88
N PRO A 76 -13.54 -20.69 3.08
CA PRO A 76 -12.68 -20.67 4.26
C PRO A 76 -11.89 -19.37 4.44
N VAL A 77 -11.26 -18.83 3.40
CA VAL A 77 -10.42 -17.63 3.51
C VAL A 77 -11.27 -16.37 3.73
N SER A 78 -12.42 -16.27 3.07
CA SER A 78 -13.39 -15.19 3.28
C SER A 78 -13.95 -15.26 4.71
N PHE A 79 -14.30 -16.46 5.17
CA PHE A 79 -14.75 -16.66 6.55
C PHE A 79 -13.67 -16.25 7.54
N LEU A 80 -12.46 -16.78 7.44
CA LEU A 80 -11.40 -16.51 8.43
C LEU A 80 -10.87 -15.07 8.36
N GLY A 81 -10.59 -14.58 7.15
CA GLY A 81 -9.88 -13.32 6.94
C GLY A 81 -10.77 -12.09 6.79
N LEU A 82 -11.93 -12.20 6.11
CA LEU A 82 -12.80 -11.05 5.84
C LEU A 82 -13.97 -10.94 6.81
N HIS A 83 -14.41 -12.06 7.40
CA HIS A 83 -15.51 -12.07 8.36
C HIS A 83 -15.03 -12.25 9.80
N MET A 84 -14.33 -13.34 10.10
CA MET A 84 -14.00 -13.75 11.46
C MET A 84 -12.96 -12.82 12.08
N MET A 85 -11.83 -12.57 11.41
CA MET A 85 -10.76 -11.72 11.96
C MET A 85 -11.27 -10.31 12.32
N PRO A 86 -11.96 -9.56 11.44
CA PRO A 86 -12.49 -8.25 11.83
C PRO A 86 -13.57 -8.34 12.91
N THR A 87 -14.40 -9.39 12.91
CA THR A 87 -15.42 -9.61 13.96
C THR A 87 -14.75 -9.78 15.31
N LEU A 88 -13.69 -10.61 15.38
CA LEU A 88 -12.94 -10.84 16.61
C LEU A 88 -12.27 -9.56 17.10
N LEU A 89 -11.68 -8.76 16.21
CA LEU A 89 -11.08 -7.48 16.58
C LEU A 89 -12.11 -6.50 17.16
N VAL A 90 -13.26 -6.34 16.50
CA VAL A 90 -14.34 -5.47 16.98
C VAL A 90 -14.91 -5.97 18.31
N PHE A 91 -15.10 -7.28 18.44
CA PHE A 91 -15.56 -7.89 19.69
C PHE A 91 -14.55 -7.66 20.83
N MET A 92 -13.25 -7.86 20.59
CA MET A 92 -12.21 -7.57 21.57
C MET A 92 -12.15 -6.07 21.92
N GLY A 93 -12.38 -5.19 20.95
CA GLY A 93 -12.52 -3.75 21.17
C GLY A 93 -13.71 -3.43 22.08
N CYS A 94 -14.86 -4.06 21.86
CA CYS A 94 -16.04 -3.90 22.70
C CYS A 94 -15.87 -4.52 24.09
N ALA A 95 -15.15 -5.64 24.20
CA ALA A 95 -14.85 -6.28 25.47
C ALA A 95 -14.17 -5.28 26.43
N GLY A 96 -13.35 -4.36 25.91
CA GLY A 96 -12.72 -3.30 26.70
C GLY A 96 -13.68 -2.47 27.56
N CYS A 97 -14.94 -2.28 27.16
CA CYS A 97 -15.95 -1.58 27.96
C CYS A 97 -16.90 -2.51 28.73
N TYR A 98 -16.77 -3.83 28.62
CA TYR A 98 -17.62 -4.79 29.34
C TYR A 98 -17.64 -4.55 30.87
N PRO A 99 -16.50 -4.30 31.54
CA PRO A 99 -16.52 -4.03 32.98
C PRO A 99 -17.31 -2.79 33.35
N ALA A 100 -17.29 -1.76 32.49
CA ALA A 100 -18.06 -0.52 32.67
C ALA A 100 -19.57 -0.75 32.65
N LEU A 101 -20.01 -1.78 31.93
CA LEU A 101 -21.42 -2.05 31.65
C LEU A 101 -22.03 -3.10 32.59
N VAL A 102 -21.23 -4.07 33.06
CA VAL A 102 -21.77 -5.27 33.73
C VAL A 102 -21.22 -5.49 35.13
N THR A 103 -19.90 -5.48 35.30
CA THR A 103 -19.27 -6.00 36.54
C THR A 103 -18.71 -4.92 37.47
N GLY A 104 -18.48 -3.71 36.96
CA GLY A 104 -17.80 -2.65 37.70
C GLY A 104 -18.74 -1.85 38.60
N THR A 105 -18.47 -1.88 39.90
CA THR A 105 -19.26 -1.24 40.96
C THR A 105 -18.70 0.11 41.38
N ALA A 106 -17.55 0.54 40.84
CA ALA A 106 -16.95 1.81 41.21
C ALA A 106 -17.92 2.98 40.91
N PRO A 107 -18.04 3.96 41.82
CA PRO A 107 -18.80 5.17 41.53
C PRO A 107 -18.18 5.93 40.36
N PHE A 108 -18.96 6.83 39.78
CA PHE A 108 -18.50 7.71 38.71
C PHE A 108 -17.28 8.53 39.17
N ASN A 109 -16.22 8.57 38.37
CA ASN A 109 -14.94 9.15 38.76
C ASN A 109 -14.27 9.95 37.63
N ALA A 110 -13.10 10.53 37.91
CA ALA A 110 -12.39 11.37 36.96
C ALA A 110 -12.00 10.64 35.66
N LEU A 111 -11.74 9.34 35.72
CA LEU A 111 -11.38 8.57 34.52
C LEU A 111 -12.58 8.39 33.58
N ASP A 112 -13.80 8.35 34.12
CA ASP A 112 -15.03 8.38 33.31
C ASP A 112 -15.12 9.67 32.49
N VAL A 113 -14.79 10.82 33.09
CA VAL A 113 -14.76 12.12 32.39
C VAL A 113 -13.73 12.09 31.26
N VAL A 114 -12.53 11.59 31.51
CA VAL A 114 -11.48 11.46 30.48
C VAL A 114 -11.93 10.53 29.35
N ALA A 115 -12.52 9.38 29.69
CA ALA A 115 -13.06 8.43 28.72
C ALA A 115 -14.18 9.05 27.86
N THR A 116 -15.09 9.83 28.47
CA THR A 116 -16.13 10.55 27.75
C THR A 116 -15.57 11.58 26.79
N LEU A 117 -14.59 12.39 27.23
CA LEU A 117 -13.97 13.39 26.39
C LEU A 117 -13.22 12.74 25.23
N LEU A 118 -12.50 11.64 25.48
CA LEU A 118 -11.75 10.93 24.44
C LEU A 118 -12.69 10.26 23.42
N ALA A 119 -13.66 9.49 23.89
CA ALA A 119 -14.55 8.73 23.01
C ALA A 119 -15.59 9.64 22.32
N GLY A 120 -16.17 10.61 23.03
CA GLY A 120 -17.07 11.60 22.47
C GLY A 120 -16.35 12.53 21.49
N GLY A 121 -15.14 12.99 21.85
CA GLY A 121 -14.27 13.77 20.96
C GLY A 121 -13.88 12.98 19.71
N ALA A 122 -13.60 11.68 19.84
CA ALA A 122 -13.34 10.80 18.72
C ALA A 122 -14.51 10.72 17.74
N VAL A 123 -15.74 10.54 18.24
CA VAL A 123 -16.95 10.52 17.42
C VAL A 123 -17.18 11.87 16.76
N ALA A 124 -16.96 12.97 17.49
CA ALA A 124 -17.08 14.32 16.96
C ALA A 124 -16.07 14.59 15.84
N ILE A 125 -14.79 14.27 16.04
CA ILE A 125 -13.74 14.41 15.01
C ILE A 125 -14.11 13.61 13.76
N GLN A 126 -14.59 12.38 13.92
CA GLN A 126 -15.02 11.55 12.79
C GLN A 126 -16.23 12.15 12.08
N ALA A 127 -17.26 12.57 12.82
CA ALA A 127 -18.44 13.18 12.23
C ALA A 127 -18.10 14.50 11.49
N ILE A 128 -17.21 15.32 12.06
CA ILE A 128 -16.73 16.54 11.42
C ILE A 128 -15.91 16.19 10.18
N ALA A 129 -14.97 15.24 10.29
CA ALA A 129 -14.14 14.78 9.18
C ALA A 129 -14.97 14.24 8.01
N ASP A 130 -15.94 13.37 8.31
CA ASP A 130 -16.87 12.76 7.35
C ASP A 130 -17.71 13.81 6.62
N ASN A 131 -18.17 14.83 7.33
CA ASN A 131 -18.98 15.91 6.74
C ASN A 131 -18.13 16.93 5.99
N GLN A 132 -16.93 17.26 6.48
CA GLN A 132 -15.96 18.09 5.77
C GLN A 132 -15.51 17.40 4.48
N LEU A 133 -15.21 16.11 4.54
CA LEU A 133 -14.82 15.33 3.37
C LEU A 133 -15.95 15.24 2.34
N VAL A 134 -17.20 15.03 2.76
CA VAL A 134 -18.35 15.04 1.84
C VAL A 134 -18.60 16.42 1.25
N ARG A 135 -18.52 17.49 2.04
CA ARG A 135 -18.65 18.86 1.52
C ARG A 135 -17.53 19.18 0.53
N PHE A 136 -16.30 18.79 0.86
CA PHE A 136 -15.13 18.96 0.00
C PHE A 136 -15.27 18.15 -1.30
N ARG A 137 -15.76 16.91 -1.25
CA ARG A 137 -16.04 16.08 -2.43
C ARG A 137 -17.16 16.63 -3.31
N ARG A 138 -18.16 17.29 -2.70
CA ARG A 138 -19.24 17.98 -3.42
C ARG A 138 -18.84 19.35 -3.97
N GLY A 139 -17.74 19.94 -3.49
CA GLY A 139 -17.20 21.21 -3.97
C GLY A 139 -16.39 21.06 -5.25
N ASN A 140 -16.19 22.18 -5.95
CA ASN A 140 -15.48 22.21 -7.24
C ASN A 140 -13.95 22.37 -7.02
N HIS A 141 -13.35 21.40 -6.30
CA HIS A 141 -11.93 21.41 -5.88
C HIS A 141 -11.00 20.56 -6.76
N GLY A 142 -9.69 20.87 -6.77
CA GLY A 142 -8.65 20.10 -7.47
C GLY A 142 -8.12 18.83 -6.74
N LYS A 143 -7.43 17.85 -7.39
CA LYS A 143 -6.96 16.54 -6.78
C LYS A 143 -5.71 16.79 -5.98
N GLN A 144 -4.98 17.82 -6.37
CA GLN A 144 -3.87 18.28 -5.58
C GLN A 144 -4.31 19.30 -4.54
N GLU A 145 -5.54 19.84 -4.65
CA GLU A 145 -6.15 20.49 -3.49
C GLU A 145 -6.45 19.39 -2.48
N ILE A 146 -5.66 19.46 -1.44
CA ILE A 146 -5.77 18.62 -0.28
C ILE A 146 -6.75 19.33 0.64
N LEU A 147 -7.78 18.64 1.12
CA LEU A 147 -8.57 19.15 2.23
C LEU A 147 -7.62 19.37 3.41
N ASP A 148 -7.32 20.64 3.68
CA ASP A 148 -6.35 21.16 4.63
C ASP A 148 -6.99 22.18 5.57
N THR A 149 -8.32 22.17 5.65
CA THR A 149 -9.12 23.01 6.55
C THR A 149 -9.86 22.15 7.58
N GLY A 150 -10.24 22.75 8.70
CA GLY A 150 -10.97 22.05 9.74
C GLY A 150 -10.13 20.97 10.42
N VAL A 151 -10.68 19.77 10.67
CA VAL A 151 -9.92 18.71 11.36
C VAL A 151 -8.84 18.09 10.47
N TRP A 152 -8.97 18.26 9.14
CA TRP A 152 -8.00 17.76 8.17
C TRP A 152 -6.73 18.61 8.07
N SER A 153 -6.75 19.85 8.58
CA SER A 153 -5.56 20.71 8.71
C SER A 153 -4.65 20.24 9.85
N VAL A 154 -5.24 19.63 10.87
CA VAL A 154 -4.55 19.16 12.08
C VAL A 154 -4.15 17.69 11.95
N CYS A 155 -4.95 16.87 11.28
CA CYS A 155 -4.69 15.44 11.10
C CYS A 155 -5.04 14.98 9.67
N ARG A 156 -4.09 14.33 8.99
CA ARG A 156 -4.29 13.82 7.61
C ARG A 156 -5.27 12.64 7.53
N HIS A 157 -5.43 11.89 8.62
CA HIS A 157 -6.32 10.73 8.72
C HIS A 157 -7.22 10.85 9.96
N PRO A 158 -8.07 11.88 10.05
CA PRO A 158 -8.84 12.19 11.25
C PRO A 158 -9.84 11.07 11.60
N ASN A 159 -10.32 10.33 10.59
CA ASN A 159 -11.16 9.17 10.82
C ASN A 159 -10.40 7.99 11.46
N TYR A 160 -9.16 7.72 11.07
CA TYR A 160 -8.34 6.67 11.71
C TYR A 160 -7.92 7.07 13.13
N LEU A 161 -7.57 8.34 13.33
CA LEU A 161 -7.34 8.89 14.67
C LEU A 161 -8.58 8.71 15.55
N GLY A 162 -9.75 9.07 15.03
CA GLY A 162 -11.01 8.91 15.74
C GLY A 162 -11.35 7.45 16.05
N GLU A 163 -11.19 6.53 15.11
CA GLU A 163 -11.41 5.10 15.36
C GLU A 163 -10.47 4.61 16.49
N MET A 164 -9.17 4.92 16.45
CA MET A 164 -8.26 4.57 17.55
C MET A 164 -8.70 5.19 18.89
N CYS A 165 -8.96 6.49 18.94
CA CYS A 165 -9.38 7.18 20.16
C CYS A 165 -10.70 6.65 20.74
N LEU A 166 -11.64 6.21 19.90
CA LEU A 166 -12.88 5.59 20.35
C LEU A 166 -12.59 4.29 21.12
N TRP A 167 -11.79 3.38 20.54
CA TRP A 167 -11.50 2.10 21.17
C TRP A 167 -10.71 2.26 22.47
N TYR A 168 -9.76 3.21 22.51
CA TYR A 168 -9.09 3.57 23.78
C TYR A 168 -10.07 4.18 24.79
N GLY A 169 -11.00 5.04 24.36
CA GLY A 169 -12.03 5.60 25.24
C GLY A 169 -12.96 4.54 25.84
N LEU A 170 -13.36 3.55 25.05
CA LEU A 170 -14.13 2.39 25.53
C LEU A 170 -13.35 1.54 26.55
N CYS A 171 -12.06 1.31 26.29
CA CYS A 171 -11.16 0.66 27.24
C CYS A 171 -11.05 1.45 28.56
N LEU A 172 -10.93 2.79 28.49
CA LEU A 172 -10.82 3.63 29.69
C LEU A 172 -12.07 3.58 30.56
N TYR A 173 -13.27 3.51 29.99
CA TYR A 173 -14.49 3.26 30.77
C TYR A 173 -14.43 1.93 31.53
N GLY A 174 -13.92 0.87 30.89
CA GLY A 174 -13.72 -0.42 31.56
C GLY A 174 -12.79 -0.30 32.77
N LEU A 175 -11.66 0.39 32.61
CA LEU A 175 -10.72 0.63 33.70
C LEU A 175 -11.29 1.53 34.79
N ALA A 176 -12.08 2.56 34.44
CA ALA A 176 -12.72 3.45 35.40
C ALA A 176 -13.66 2.73 36.37
N SER A 177 -14.22 1.60 35.92
CA SER A 177 -15.23 0.83 36.67
C SER A 177 -14.71 0.04 37.88
N CYS A 178 -13.39 -0.03 38.07
CA CYS A 178 -12.73 -0.70 39.20
C CYS A 178 -11.92 0.26 40.10
N ILE A 179 -11.90 1.56 39.80
CA ILE A 179 -11.14 2.52 40.60
C ILE A 179 -11.80 2.69 41.97
N GLY A 180 -11.06 2.40 43.03
CA GLY A 180 -11.53 2.55 44.41
C GLY A 180 -12.42 1.41 44.90
N THR A 181 -12.44 0.26 44.20
CA THR A 181 -13.05 -0.98 44.68
C THR A 181 -11.98 -2.03 45.01
N ASP A 182 -12.37 -3.12 45.65
CA ASP A 182 -11.47 -4.25 45.96
C ASP A 182 -11.01 -5.02 44.70
N THR A 183 -11.61 -4.72 43.54
CA THR A 183 -11.23 -5.32 42.25
C THR A 183 -9.95 -4.69 41.73
N SER A 184 -8.87 -5.47 41.64
CA SER A 184 -7.59 -4.98 41.11
C SER A 184 -7.66 -4.62 39.64
N VAL A 185 -7.08 -3.49 39.24
CA VAL A 185 -6.88 -3.13 37.82
C VAL A 185 -6.14 -4.24 37.05
N MET A 186 -5.30 -5.03 37.73
CA MET A 186 -4.60 -6.17 37.15
C MET A 186 -5.56 -7.29 36.70
N SER A 187 -6.76 -7.43 37.28
CA SER A 187 -7.76 -8.40 36.79
C SER A 187 -8.44 -7.96 35.49
N LEU A 188 -8.19 -6.74 35.02
CA LEU A 188 -8.68 -6.17 33.76
C LEU A 188 -7.59 -6.06 32.69
N TRP A 189 -6.48 -6.81 32.80
CA TRP A 189 -5.35 -6.80 31.86
C TRP A 189 -5.75 -7.02 30.38
N TRP A 190 -6.89 -7.65 30.14
CA TRP A 190 -7.40 -7.97 28.81
C TRP A 190 -8.14 -6.81 28.13
N THR A 191 -8.57 -5.78 28.88
CA THR A 191 -9.35 -4.66 28.31
C THR A 191 -8.61 -3.83 27.25
N PRO A 192 -7.27 -3.64 27.30
CA PRO A 192 -6.55 -2.89 26.28
C PRO A 192 -6.24 -3.68 25.00
N ILE A 193 -6.39 -5.02 25.01
CA ILE A 193 -5.97 -5.88 23.89
C ILE A 193 -6.68 -5.47 22.59
N GLY A 194 -7.99 -5.22 22.66
CA GLY A 194 -8.79 -4.83 21.49
C GLY A 194 -8.33 -3.53 20.86
N CYS A 195 -8.13 -2.46 21.66
CA CYS A 195 -7.71 -1.17 21.11
C CYS A 195 -6.28 -1.20 20.58
N ILE A 196 -5.38 -1.97 21.20
CA ILE A 196 -4.00 -2.16 20.70
C ILE A 196 -3.99 -2.85 19.34
N LEU A 197 -4.71 -3.97 19.20
CA LEU A 197 -4.74 -4.73 17.94
C LEU A 197 -5.35 -3.91 16.79
N ILE A 198 -6.39 -3.13 17.07
CA ILE A 198 -6.99 -2.23 16.08
C ILE A 198 -6.00 -1.12 15.66
N THR A 199 -5.21 -0.57 16.59
CA THR A 199 -4.15 0.40 16.24
C THR A 199 -3.05 -0.21 15.36
N LEU A 200 -2.65 -1.46 15.61
CA LEU A 200 -1.61 -2.14 14.83
C LEU A 200 -2.07 -2.41 13.39
N LEU A 201 -3.34 -2.75 13.18
CA LEU A 201 -3.93 -2.99 11.85
C LEU A 201 -3.79 -1.76 10.93
N PHE A 202 -3.94 -0.54 11.46
CA PHE A 202 -4.08 0.65 10.63
C PHE A 202 -2.78 1.26 10.12
N ARG A 203 -1.62 0.83 10.60
CA ARG A 203 -0.48 1.75 10.58
C ARG A 203 0.73 1.31 9.74
N PHE A 204 0.86 0.06 9.28
CA PHE A 204 2.21 -0.40 8.93
C PHE A 204 2.34 -1.64 8.03
N LEU A 205 3.02 -1.54 6.88
CA LEU A 205 3.69 -2.68 6.24
C LEU A 205 4.96 -2.22 5.47
N SER A 206 6.10 -2.79 5.82
CA SER A 206 7.37 -2.82 5.07
C SER A 206 7.47 -4.18 4.40
N LEU A 207 7.94 -4.27 3.16
CA LEU A 207 7.98 -5.53 2.39
C LEU A 207 9.40 -6.14 2.42
N GLY A 208 9.49 -7.46 2.58
CA GLY A 208 10.73 -8.23 2.53
C GLY A 208 10.61 -9.44 1.60
N ALA A 209 11.72 -9.84 1.00
CA ALA A 209 11.83 -11.06 0.18
C ALA A 209 13.17 -11.75 0.42
N ILE A 210 13.16 -13.08 0.34
CA ILE A 210 14.37 -13.92 0.33
C ILE A 210 14.44 -14.59 -1.03
N CYS A 211 15.52 -14.32 -1.76
CA CYS A 211 15.80 -14.92 -3.06
C CYS A 211 17.05 -15.80 -2.96
N ARG A 212 17.01 -16.97 -3.60
CA ARG A 212 18.21 -17.72 -3.96
C ARG A 212 18.65 -17.26 -5.34
N ILE A 213 19.92 -16.91 -5.48
CA ILE A 213 20.52 -16.44 -6.71
C ILE A 213 21.76 -17.30 -6.97
N GLU A 214 21.82 -17.95 -8.12
CA GLU A 214 22.86 -18.89 -8.50
C GLU A 214 23.44 -18.51 -9.87
N GLY A 215 24.76 -18.70 -10.04
CA GLY A 215 25.48 -18.32 -11.27
C GLY A 215 26.20 -16.97 -11.16
N GLU A 216 26.56 -16.41 -12.30
CA GLU A 216 27.26 -15.12 -12.42
C GLU A 216 26.47 -14.18 -13.34
N TYR A 217 26.56 -12.86 -13.11
CA TYR A 217 25.92 -11.89 -14.00
C TYR A 217 26.50 -11.99 -15.43
N PRO A 218 25.67 -11.96 -16.50
CA PRO A 218 24.23 -11.70 -16.54
C PRO A 218 23.33 -12.96 -16.55
N SER A 219 23.87 -14.13 -16.26
CA SER A 219 23.21 -15.43 -16.43
C SER A 219 22.68 -16.07 -15.14
N TYR A 220 22.27 -15.25 -14.17
CA TYR A 220 21.72 -15.76 -12.92
C TYR A 220 20.47 -16.62 -13.12
N SER A 221 20.35 -17.65 -12.29
CA SER A 221 19.09 -18.31 -11.96
C SER A 221 18.56 -17.72 -10.64
N THR A 222 17.29 -17.34 -10.62
CA THR A 222 16.66 -16.71 -9.45
C THR A 222 15.46 -17.51 -8.98
N THR A 223 15.40 -17.82 -7.69
CA THR A 223 14.23 -18.44 -7.06
C THR A 223 13.78 -17.60 -5.88
N LEU A 224 12.55 -17.11 -5.91
CA LEU A 224 11.93 -16.49 -4.74
C LEU A 224 11.59 -17.58 -3.72
N LEU A 225 12.27 -17.58 -2.58
CA LEU A 225 12.05 -18.56 -1.51
C LEU A 225 10.91 -18.13 -0.59
N HIS A 226 10.86 -16.85 -0.23
CA HIS A 226 9.89 -16.30 0.70
C HIS A 226 9.67 -14.81 0.45
N HIS A 227 8.47 -14.32 0.76
CA HIS A 227 8.20 -12.89 0.88
C HIS A 227 7.24 -12.65 2.05
N TYR A 228 7.43 -11.54 2.74
CA TYR A 228 6.68 -11.20 3.94
C TYR A 228 6.66 -9.69 4.14
N SER A 229 5.92 -9.23 5.13
CA SER A 229 5.88 -7.82 5.46
C SER A 229 5.85 -7.60 6.95
N MET A 230 6.58 -6.58 7.41
CA MET A 230 6.66 -6.21 8.81
C MET A 230 6.14 -4.80 9.02
N PRO A 231 5.31 -4.57 10.04
CA PRO A 231 4.89 -3.22 10.36
C PRO A 231 6.06 -2.32 10.81
N LEU A 232 6.22 -1.11 10.25
CA LEU A 232 7.04 -0.05 10.84
C LEU A 232 6.54 0.35 12.26
N PRO A 233 7.35 0.95 13.14
CA PRO A 233 6.82 1.51 14.39
C PRO A 233 6.08 2.85 14.22
N PRO A 234 5.11 3.20 15.08
CA PRO A 234 4.32 4.42 14.95
C PRO A 234 5.16 5.68 14.86
N ASP A 235 6.08 5.83 15.80
CA ASP A 235 6.92 7.01 15.92
C ASP A 235 7.90 7.14 14.75
N LEU A 236 8.36 6.01 14.22
CA LEU A 236 9.19 5.96 13.03
C LEU A 236 8.43 6.50 11.81
N VAL A 237 7.19 6.06 11.58
CA VAL A 237 6.36 6.57 10.47
C VAL A 237 6.16 8.08 10.58
N THR A 238 5.86 8.59 11.77
CA THR A 238 5.70 10.04 11.99
C THR A 238 6.98 10.80 11.63
N ARG A 239 8.14 10.30 12.08
CA ARG A 239 9.44 10.90 11.79
C ARG A 239 9.75 10.88 10.28
N LEU A 240 9.62 9.72 9.63
CA LEU A 240 9.90 9.57 8.20
C LEU A 240 9.03 10.48 7.35
N ARG A 241 7.74 10.64 7.69
CA ARG A 241 6.84 11.57 6.98
C ARG A 241 7.25 13.02 7.17
N SER A 242 7.51 13.44 8.41
CA SER A 242 7.92 14.82 8.69
C SER A 242 9.21 15.19 7.94
N LEU A 243 10.15 14.25 7.85
CA LEU A 243 11.38 14.40 7.07
C LEU A 243 11.09 14.51 5.56
N ALA A 244 10.26 13.63 5.01
CA ALA A 244 9.91 13.64 3.58
C ALA A 244 9.09 14.87 3.16
N GLU A 245 8.31 15.44 4.08
CA GLU A 245 7.56 16.69 3.88
C GLU A 245 8.45 17.94 3.93
N GLY A 246 9.75 17.79 4.20
CA GLY A 246 10.69 18.92 4.26
C GLY A 246 10.53 19.79 5.50
N THR A 247 9.93 19.26 6.58
CA THR A 247 9.78 20.00 7.84
C THR A 247 11.16 20.33 8.41
N PRO A 248 11.46 21.58 8.82
CA PRO A 248 12.70 21.91 9.52
C PRO A 248 12.90 21.01 10.74
N THR A 249 13.90 20.15 10.68
CA THR A 249 14.06 19.03 11.62
C THR A 249 15.48 19.00 12.19
N ALA A 250 15.60 18.77 13.49
CA ALA A 250 16.90 18.68 14.15
C ALA A 250 17.67 17.43 13.67
N PRO A 251 19.02 17.48 13.54
CA PRO A 251 19.82 16.35 13.06
C PRO A 251 19.60 15.05 13.85
N VAL A 252 19.33 15.13 15.15
CA VAL A 252 19.04 13.96 15.99
C VAL A 252 17.83 13.15 15.51
N GLU A 253 16.85 13.79 14.88
CA GLU A 253 15.64 13.12 14.41
C GLU A 253 15.91 12.30 13.15
N PHE A 254 16.83 12.75 12.28
CA PHE A 254 17.36 11.96 11.16
C PHE A 254 18.05 10.70 11.69
N LEU A 255 18.91 10.85 12.70
CA LEU A 255 19.62 9.72 13.32
C LEU A 255 18.64 8.71 13.96
N ARG A 256 17.63 9.20 14.68
CA ARG A 256 16.59 8.35 15.28
C ARG A 256 15.76 7.63 14.23
N ALA A 257 15.40 8.30 13.15
CA ALA A 257 14.65 7.70 12.05
C ALA A 257 15.49 6.66 11.30
N ALA A 258 16.76 6.96 10.99
CA ALA A 258 17.68 6.01 10.35
C ALA A 258 17.88 4.76 11.22
N ARG A 259 18.21 4.95 12.50
CA ARG A 259 18.41 3.84 13.47
C ARG A 259 17.15 3.03 13.68
N GLY A 260 15.99 3.68 13.77
CA GLY A 260 14.69 3.02 13.89
C GLY A 260 14.36 2.17 12.66
N LEU A 261 14.62 2.68 11.46
CA LEU A 261 14.44 1.92 10.22
C LEU A 261 15.43 0.74 10.14
N GLY A 262 16.69 0.96 10.55
CA GLY A 262 17.69 -0.09 10.68
C GLY A 262 17.25 -1.22 11.62
N GLN A 263 16.61 -0.88 12.75
CA GLN A 263 16.07 -1.87 13.68
C GLN A 263 14.96 -2.71 13.05
N VAL A 264 14.05 -2.09 12.28
CA VAL A 264 13.01 -2.85 11.56
C VAL A 264 13.63 -3.82 10.57
N TYR A 265 14.63 -3.39 9.80
CA TYR A 265 15.33 -4.28 8.87
C TYR A 265 16.07 -5.41 9.60
N ALA A 266 16.60 -5.16 10.80
CA ALA A 266 17.24 -6.19 11.61
C ALA A 266 16.23 -7.23 12.10
N ASP A 267 15.07 -6.79 12.57
CA ASP A 267 13.99 -7.67 13.00
C ASP A 267 13.44 -8.50 11.83
N MET A 268 13.23 -7.87 10.67
CA MET A 268 12.86 -8.57 9.43
C MET A 268 13.90 -9.61 9.04
N THR A 269 15.18 -9.23 9.02
CA THR A 269 16.28 -10.15 8.66
C THR A 269 16.32 -11.34 9.62
N LYS A 270 16.11 -11.10 10.92
CA LYS A 270 16.09 -12.17 11.93
C LYS A 270 14.91 -13.12 11.75
N GLU A 271 13.73 -12.60 11.42
CA GLU A 271 12.56 -13.40 11.05
C GLU A 271 12.85 -14.25 9.81
N GLY A 272 13.47 -13.66 8.78
CA GLY A 272 13.91 -14.36 7.58
C GLY A 272 14.91 -15.50 7.86
N GLN A 273 15.91 -15.26 8.72
CA GLN A 273 16.86 -16.30 9.16
C GLN A 273 16.13 -17.44 9.89
N THR A 274 15.20 -17.10 10.79
CA THR A 274 14.41 -18.10 11.54
C THR A 274 13.55 -18.94 10.61
N TRP A 275 12.95 -18.31 9.59
CA TRP A 275 12.19 -19.01 8.56
C TRP A 275 13.07 -19.98 7.75
N MET A 276 14.29 -19.57 7.38
CA MET A 276 15.27 -20.43 6.69
C MET A 276 15.69 -21.63 7.55
N GLU A 277 15.95 -21.42 8.85
CA GLU A 277 16.33 -22.49 9.79
C GLU A 277 15.23 -23.56 9.96
N GLY A 278 13.96 -23.17 9.81
CA GLY A 278 12.81 -24.06 9.91
C GLY A 278 12.56 -24.94 8.67
N ARG A 279 13.31 -24.76 7.58
CA ARG A 279 13.19 -25.62 6.39
C ARG A 279 14.07 -26.86 6.55
N GLU A 280 13.48 -28.04 6.38
CA GLU A 280 14.26 -29.24 6.10
C GLU A 280 15.04 -28.99 4.80
N GLY A 281 16.37 -29.00 4.88
CA GLY A 281 17.24 -28.78 3.74
C GLY A 281 16.92 -29.77 2.62
N GLY A 282 17.11 -29.34 1.37
CA GLY A 282 17.11 -30.24 0.22
C GLY A 282 18.10 -31.40 0.39
N GLU A 283 18.02 -32.38 -0.51
CA GLU A 283 18.59 -33.74 -0.44
C GLU A 283 20.11 -33.89 -0.12
N GLU A 284 20.86 -32.82 0.17
CA GLU A 284 22.33 -32.86 0.41
C GLU A 284 22.82 -32.28 1.76
N GLY A 285 21.94 -31.87 2.69
CA GLY A 285 22.37 -31.58 4.06
C GLY A 285 23.21 -30.32 4.30
N GLU A 286 23.41 -29.46 3.30
CA GLU A 286 23.90 -28.09 3.51
C GLU A 286 22.76 -27.18 4.00
N ARG A 287 23.01 -26.44 5.09
CA ARG A 287 22.08 -25.41 5.57
C ARG A 287 22.25 -24.16 4.72
N GLU A 288 21.19 -23.78 4.00
CA GLU A 288 21.13 -22.49 3.34
C GLU A 288 21.08 -21.35 4.38
N ALA A 289 21.85 -20.29 4.13
CA ALA A 289 21.90 -19.11 4.97
C ALA A 289 21.73 -17.83 4.15
N ILE A 290 21.32 -16.75 4.82
CA ILE A 290 21.29 -15.42 4.21
C ILE A 290 22.73 -14.91 4.10
N HIS A 291 23.21 -14.75 2.86
CA HIS A 291 24.58 -14.31 2.57
C HIS A 291 24.78 -12.81 2.83
N PHE A 292 23.81 -11.99 2.44
CA PHE A 292 23.80 -10.55 2.72
C PHE A 292 22.37 -10.00 2.62
N VAL A 293 22.19 -8.77 3.10
CA VAL A 293 20.94 -8.02 3.02
C VAL A 293 21.11 -6.84 2.08
N VAL A 294 20.14 -6.62 1.19
CA VAL A 294 20.08 -5.43 0.35
C VAL A 294 19.00 -4.52 0.88
N ALA A 295 19.37 -3.29 1.25
CA ALA A 295 18.48 -2.30 1.80
C ALA A 295 18.42 -1.08 0.91
N HIS A 296 17.29 -0.87 0.23
CA HIS A 296 17.04 0.38 -0.47
C HIS A 296 16.96 1.56 0.52
N GLY A 297 16.44 1.33 1.73
CA GLY A 297 16.14 2.38 2.69
C GLY A 297 14.86 3.14 2.36
N GLN A 298 14.59 4.20 3.11
CA GLN A 298 13.43 5.06 2.87
C GLN A 298 13.88 6.31 2.12
N THR A 299 13.38 6.52 0.89
CA THR A 299 13.58 7.79 0.19
C THR A 299 12.93 8.92 0.98
N ILE A 300 13.74 9.88 1.40
CA ILE A 300 13.30 11.14 2.04
C ILE A 300 13.21 12.24 1.00
N HIS A 301 14.15 12.28 0.05
CA HIS A 301 14.19 13.29 -1.00
C HIS A 301 14.77 12.71 -2.28
N HIS A 302 14.27 13.17 -3.43
CA HIS A 302 14.78 12.79 -4.74
C HIS A 302 14.55 13.92 -5.75
N GLU A 303 15.64 14.47 -6.28
CA GLU A 303 15.66 15.56 -7.26
C GLU A 303 16.62 15.18 -8.41
N PRO A 304 16.14 14.44 -9.43
CA PRO A 304 16.97 13.95 -10.53
C PRO A 304 17.67 15.06 -11.32
N LYS A 305 17.07 16.24 -11.43
CA LYS A 305 17.63 17.37 -12.19
C LYS A 305 18.92 17.91 -11.59
N GLU A 306 19.09 17.73 -10.28
CA GLU A 306 20.31 18.09 -9.56
C GLU A 306 21.18 16.85 -9.27
N ASN A 307 20.79 15.69 -9.79
CA ASN A 307 21.39 14.39 -9.48
C ASN A 307 21.46 14.15 -7.95
N LEU A 308 20.41 14.54 -7.22
CA LEU A 308 20.33 14.37 -5.77
C LEU A 308 19.30 13.31 -5.38
N SER A 309 19.67 12.43 -4.46
CA SER A 309 18.73 11.52 -3.82
C SER A 309 19.23 11.13 -2.44
N PHE A 310 18.30 11.05 -1.48
CA PHE A 310 18.61 10.67 -0.12
C PHE A 310 17.70 9.54 0.35
N GLN A 311 18.30 8.36 0.50
CA GLN A 311 17.69 7.19 1.12
C GLN A 311 18.18 7.10 2.56
N LEU A 312 17.29 7.40 3.51
CA LEU A 312 17.61 7.30 4.92
C LEU A 312 17.64 5.83 5.34
N PHE A 313 18.77 5.39 5.89
CA PHE A 313 18.93 4.05 6.44
C PHE A 313 20.15 3.97 7.37
N ASP A 314 20.09 3.10 8.39
CA ASP A 314 21.22 2.77 9.25
C ASP A 314 21.44 1.25 9.23
N PRO A 315 22.53 0.75 8.61
CA PRO A 315 22.73 -0.69 8.41
C PRO A 315 23.23 -1.42 9.67
N TRP A 316 23.77 -0.70 10.66
CA TRP A 316 24.46 -1.31 11.79
C TRP A 316 23.60 -2.21 12.68
N PRO A 317 22.30 -1.95 12.93
CA PRO A 317 21.45 -2.89 13.65
C PRO A 317 21.39 -4.26 12.99
N VAL A 318 21.27 -4.31 11.65
CA VAL A 318 21.22 -5.56 10.89
C VAL A 318 22.53 -6.33 11.08
N VAL A 319 23.68 -5.69 10.85
CA VAL A 319 25.01 -6.29 11.03
C VAL A 319 25.17 -6.81 12.46
N ARG A 320 24.80 -6.01 13.47
CA ARG A 320 24.99 -6.35 14.89
C ARG A 320 24.11 -7.50 15.37
N GLN A 321 22.87 -7.57 14.90
CA GLN A 321 21.84 -8.52 15.36
C GLN A 321 21.84 -9.81 14.54
N CYS A 322 22.11 -9.70 13.23
CA CYS A 322 21.96 -10.81 12.30
C CYS A 322 23.30 -11.35 11.79
N SER A 323 24.42 -10.65 12.03
CA SER A 323 25.77 -11.03 11.58
C SER A 323 25.83 -11.29 10.08
N VAL A 324 25.12 -10.47 9.30
CA VAL A 324 25.13 -10.52 7.84
C VAL A 324 25.57 -9.16 7.28
N PRO A 325 26.37 -9.13 6.20
CA PRO A 325 26.70 -7.91 5.49
C PRO A 325 25.44 -7.23 4.95
N VAL A 326 25.51 -5.90 4.82
CA VAL A 326 24.42 -5.08 4.29
C VAL A 326 24.94 -4.21 3.16
N LEU A 327 24.30 -4.31 2.00
CA LEU A 327 24.43 -3.39 0.89
C LEU A 327 23.29 -2.36 0.96
N TYR A 328 23.62 -1.08 0.95
CA TYR A 328 22.63 0.02 0.87
C TYR A 328 23.11 1.11 -0.08
N ASP A 329 22.39 2.23 -0.20
CA ASP A 329 22.81 3.41 -0.97
C ASP A 329 22.96 3.16 -2.50
N LEU A 330 21.98 2.45 -3.05
CA LEU A 330 21.99 1.92 -4.41
C LEU A 330 21.92 2.97 -5.53
N ARG A 331 21.68 4.26 -5.22
CA ARG A 331 21.45 5.30 -6.23
C ARG A 331 22.69 6.16 -6.54
N GLN A 332 23.63 6.28 -5.62
CA GLN A 332 24.67 7.34 -5.71
C GLN A 332 25.63 7.15 -6.87
N ALA A 333 26.04 5.92 -7.17
CA ALA A 333 26.98 5.66 -8.26
C ALA A 333 26.42 6.05 -9.63
N ASP A 334 25.10 5.98 -9.80
CA ASP A 334 24.41 6.44 -11.00
C ASP A 334 24.29 7.97 -11.03
N LEU A 335 23.86 8.56 -9.91
CA LEU A 335 23.69 10.01 -9.76
C LEU A 335 25.00 10.78 -10.01
N ILE A 336 26.10 10.34 -9.40
CA ILE A 336 27.42 11.00 -9.58
C ILE A 336 27.97 10.84 -11.00
N ALA A 337 27.51 9.83 -11.74
CA ALA A 337 27.82 9.63 -13.17
C ALA A 337 26.89 10.44 -14.11
N GLY A 338 26.08 11.35 -13.55
CA GLY A 338 25.15 12.21 -14.27
C GLY A 338 23.79 11.57 -14.56
N GLY A 339 23.52 10.39 -14.01
CA GLY A 339 22.25 9.70 -14.16
C GLY A 339 21.17 10.19 -13.18
N GLU A 340 19.94 9.77 -13.42
CA GLU A 340 18.76 10.16 -12.64
C GLU A 340 18.60 9.31 -11.37
N GLY A 341 19.38 8.27 -11.15
CA GLY A 341 19.30 7.37 -10.00
C GLY A 341 18.00 6.56 -9.94
N ALA A 342 17.18 6.58 -10.99
CA ALA A 342 15.90 5.91 -11.12
C ALA A 342 15.50 5.78 -12.61
N PRO A 343 14.66 4.79 -12.97
CA PRO A 343 14.39 3.56 -12.23
C PRO A 343 15.61 2.62 -12.29
N ILE A 344 15.91 1.94 -11.17
CA ILE A 344 17.06 1.01 -11.06
C ILE A 344 16.64 -0.47 -11.12
N SER A 345 15.36 -0.77 -11.00
CA SER A 345 14.82 -2.13 -11.11
C SER A 345 14.86 -2.78 -12.50
N PRO A 346 14.90 -2.06 -13.66
CA PRO A 346 14.80 -2.70 -14.97
C PRO A 346 15.85 -3.77 -15.27
N ILE A 347 17.08 -3.64 -14.77
CA ILE A 347 18.14 -4.63 -14.99
C ILE A 347 17.85 -5.97 -14.29
N ALA A 348 17.02 -5.97 -13.24
CA ALA A 348 16.65 -7.17 -12.50
C ALA A 348 15.48 -7.94 -13.14
N ASP A 349 14.63 -7.27 -13.92
CA ASP A 349 13.45 -7.88 -14.54
C ASP A 349 13.77 -9.11 -15.42
N PRO A 350 14.80 -9.08 -16.31
CA PRO A 350 15.17 -10.24 -17.12
C PRO A 350 15.66 -11.45 -16.31
N ILE A 351 16.25 -11.20 -15.15
CA ILE A 351 16.78 -12.19 -14.22
C ILE A 351 15.62 -12.82 -13.40
N LEU A 352 14.64 -12.00 -12.98
CA LEU A 352 13.48 -12.46 -12.21
C LEU A 352 12.45 -13.23 -13.04
N TYR A 353 12.18 -12.76 -14.26
CA TYR A 353 11.10 -13.30 -15.09
C TYR A 353 11.58 -14.25 -16.20
N GLY A 354 12.89 -14.51 -16.24
CA GLY A 354 13.52 -15.56 -17.02
C GLY A 354 13.68 -15.20 -18.49
N CYS A 355 14.94 -15.15 -18.91
CA CYS A 355 15.38 -15.04 -20.29
C CYS A 355 15.37 -16.41 -21.00
N ASP A 356 14.19 -16.96 -21.25
CA ASP A 356 14.11 -18.07 -22.21
C ASP A 356 14.23 -17.50 -23.62
N SER A 357 15.34 -17.80 -24.29
CA SER A 357 15.64 -17.35 -25.66
C SER A 357 14.57 -17.72 -26.70
N THR A 358 13.66 -18.64 -26.39
CA THR A 358 12.51 -18.97 -27.24
C THR A 358 11.36 -17.97 -27.12
N LYS A 359 11.35 -17.10 -26.10
CA LYS A 359 10.29 -16.14 -25.82
C LYS A 359 10.40 -14.85 -26.65
N GLY A 360 11.50 -14.63 -27.37
CA GLY A 360 11.71 -13.43 -28.16
C GLY A 360 11.77 -12.16 -27.30
N THR A 361 10.98 -11.14 -27.65
CA THR A 361 10.90 -9.88 -26.91
C THR A 361 9.90 -9.99 -25.74
N VAL A 362 10.39 -9.75 -24.53
CA VAL A 362 9.60 -9.78 -23.29
C VAL A 362 9.45 -8.38 -22.74
N SER A 363 8.27 -8.06 -22.22
CA SER A 363 7.97 -6.76 -21.61
C SER A 363 7.34 -6.91 -20.25
N ILE A 364 7.92 -6.29 -19.22
CA ILE A 364 7.29 -6.15 -17.90
C ILE A 364 6.51 -4.85 -17.86
N ILE A 365 5.22 -4.93 -17.61
CA ILE A 365 4.26 -3.82 -17.68
C ILE A 365 3.82 -3.50 -16.24
N ASN A 366 4.44 -2.50 -15.62
CA ASN A 366 4.10 -2.10 -14.26
C ASN A 366 2.92 -1.10 -14.28
N LEU A 367 1.72 -1.54 -13.94
CA LEU A 367 0.53 -0.69 -13.90
C LEU A 367 0.39 0.00 -12.54
N GLY A 368 1.28 0.95 -12.27
CA GLY A 368 1.26 1.79 -11.07
C GLY A 368 0.38 3.04 -11.21
N GLY A 369 0.66 4.08 -10.42
CA GLY A 369 0.09 5.42 -10.67
C GLY A 369 0.42 5.90 -12.09
N ILE A 370 1.67 5.68 -12.47
CA ILE A 370 2.19 5.75 -13.84
C ILE A 370 2.41 4.31 -14.31
N CYS A 371 2.12 4.04 -15.59
CA CYS A 371 2.54 2.81 -16.23
C CYS A 371 3.97 2.99 -16.75
N ASN A 372 4.89 2.11 -16.34
CA ASN A 372 6.20 1.96 -16.98
C ASN A 372 6.34 0.57 -17.57
N GLN A 373 7.10 0.48 -18.66
CA GLN A 373 7.42 -0.78 -19.31
C GLN A 373 8.93 -0.97 -19.34
N THR A 374 9.39 -2.15 -18.92
CA THR A 374 10.75 -2.64 -19.14
C THR A 374 10.69 -3.66 -20.26
N HIS A 375 11.51 -3.51 -21.29
CA HIS A 375 11.59 -4.42 -22.43
C HIS A 375 12.95 -5.08 -22.45
N PHE A 376 12.99 -6.38 -22.73
CA PHE A 376 14.23 -7.07 -22.97
C PHE A 376 14.11 -8.14 -24.04
N VAL A 377 15.18 -8.27 -24.82
CA VAL A 377 15.28 -9.25 -25.90
C VAL A 377 16.32 -10.29 -25.53
N THR A 378 15.96 -11.56 -25.71
CA THR A 378 16.84 -12.68 -25.41
C THR A 378 17.12 -13.42 -26.71
N ARG A 379 18.33 -13.26 -27.24
CA ARG A 379 18.80 -13.97 -28.43
C ARG A 379 20.02 -14.80 -28.07
N PRO A 380 20.11 -16.05 -28.54
CA PRO A 380 21.29 -16.88 -28.31
C PRO A 380 22.55 -16.17 -28.81
N GLY A 381 23.54 -15.98 -27.94
CA GLY A 381 24.86 -15.41 -28.28
C GLY A 381 24.92 -13.89 -28.45
N GLU A 382 23.82 -13.16 -28.23
CA GLU A 382 23.82 -11.70 -28.20
C GLU A 382 23.74 -11.16 -26.77
N ALA A 383 24.26 -9.95 -26.55
CA ALA A 383 24.16 -9.27 -25.26
C ALA A 383 22.70 -8.95 -24.92
N LEU A 384 22.33 -9.09 -23.65
CA LEU A 384 21.00 -8.78 -23.17
C LEU A 384 20.70 -7.28 -23.35
N GLU A 385 19.72 -6.97 -24.19
CA GLU A 385 19.29 -5.58 -24.38
C GLU A 385 18.06 -5.27 -23.54
N VAL A 386 18.25 -4.58 -22.41
CA VAL A 386 17.17 -4.04 -21.57
C VAL A 386 16.91 -2.55 -21.82
N SER A 387 15.71 -2.18 -22.26
CA SER A 387 15.25 -0.78 -22.33
C SER A 387 14.03 -0.59 -21.44
N GLY A 388 13.64 0.66 -21.19
CA GLY A 388 12.41 0.93 -20.47
C GLY A 388 12.04 2.41 -20.46
N GLN A 389 10.77 2.69 -20.26
CA GLN A 389 10.24 4.05 -20.25
C GLN A 389 8.90 4.14 -19.50
N ASP A 390 8.55 5.35 -19.05
CA ASP A 390 7.19 5.69 -18.68
C ASP A 390 6.31 5.74 -19.93
N VAL A 391 5.11 5.17 -19.85
CA VAL A 391 4.17 5.06 -20.98
C VAL A 391 3.01 6.03 -20.82
N CYS A 392 2.32 5.99 -19.68
CA CYS A 392 1.14 6.82 -19.46
C CYS A 392 0.75 6.93 -17.98
N PRO A 393 -0.04 7.93 -17.59
CA PRO A 393 -0.61 8.04 -16.24
C PRO A 393 -1.74 7.02 -16.04
N CYS A 394 -1.38 5.76 -15.73
CA CYS A 394 -2.34 4.66 -15.59
C CYS A 394 -3.33 4.88 -14.44
N ASN A 395 -2.99 4.46 -13.21
CA ASN A 395 -3.94 4.56 -12.11
C ASN A 395 -4.17 6.00 -11.66
N ILE A 396 -3.25 6.94 -11.94
CA ILE A 396 -3.47 8.36 -11.67
C ILE A 396 -4.67 8.89 -12.48
N LEU A 397 -4.74 8.55 -13.77
CA LEU A 397 -5.89 8.94 -14.59
C LEU A 397 -7.13 8.15 -14.18
N LEU A 398 -7.06 6.82 -14.15
CA LEU A 398 -8.23 5.96 -13.92
C LEU A 398 -8.87 6.17 -12.54
N ASN A 399 -8.07 6.17 -11.47
CA ASN A 399 -8.56 6.45 -10.12
C ASN A 399 -9.10 7.86 -10.06
N GLY A 400 -8.42 8.77 -10.74
CA GLY A 400 -8.85 10.13 -10.87
C GLY A 400 -10.25 10.26 -11.51
N LEU A 401 -10.49 9.62 -12.65
CA LEU A 401 -11.79 9.65 -13.31
C LEU A 401 -12.85 9.06 -12.39
N CYS A 402 -12.54 7.94 -11.73
CA CYS A 402 -13.44 7.28 -10.78
C CYS A 402 -13.81 8.20 -9.61
N GLU A 403 -12.84 8.92 -9.06
CA GLU A 403 -13.06 9.86 -7.96
C GLU A 403 -13.95 11.03 -8.41
N CYS A 404 -13.71 11.61 -9.59
CA CYS A 404 -14.50 12.72 -10.09
C CYS A 404 -15.94 12.31 -10.48
N LEU A 405 -16.11 11.13 -11.07
CA LEU A 405 -17.37 10.69 -11.64
C LEU A 405 -18.25 9.94 -10.63
N LEU A 406 -17.63 9.17 -9.74
CA LEU A 406 -18.31 8.25 -8.82
C LEU A 406 -17.98 8.51 -7.34
N ASP A 407 -17.09 9.44 -7.00
CA ASP A 407 -16.65 9.66 -5.61
C ASP A 407 -16.06 8.40 -4.92
N LEU A 408 -15.51 7.50 -5.74
CA LEU A 408 -14.80 6.30 -5.31
C LEU A 408 -13.29 6.49 -5.53
N PRO A 409 -12.43 5.94 -4.65
CA PRO A 409 -10.99 6.14 -4.75
C PRO A 409 -10.38 5.48 -6.00
N TYR A 410 -11.01 4.45 -6.56
CA TYR A 410 -10.62 3.78 -7.80
C TYR A 410 -11.77 2.89 -8.29
N ASP A 411 -11.69 2.44 -9.55
CA ASP A 411 -12.63 1.47 -10.13
C ASP A 411 -12.17 0.04 -9.82
N ASN A 412 -12.94 -0.66 -8.98
CA ASN A 412 -12.58 -2.01 -8.59
C ASN A 412 -12.75 -2.98 -9.76
N ASN A 413 -11.71 -3.74 -10.11
CA ASN A 413 -11.70 -4.69 -11.22
C ASN A 413 -12.05 -4.11 -12.61
N GLY A 414 -12.29 -2.80 -12.70
CA GLY A 414 -12.90 -2.13 -13.85
C GLY A 414 -14.42 -2.32 -13.93
N ASP A 415 -15.12 -2.66 -12.84
CA ASP A 415 -16.54 -3.02 -12.84
C ASP A 415 -17.44 -1.84 -13.26
N ALA A 416 -17.13 -0.62 -12.82
CA ALA A 416 -17.88 0.55 -13.24
C ALA A 416 -17.64 0.88 -14.72
N ALA A 417 -16.38 0.79 -15.16
CA ALA A 417 -16.02 0.91 -16.58
C ALA A 417 -16.67 -0.20 -17.43
N ARG A 418 -16.82 -1.43 -16.94
CA ARG A 418 -17.47 -2.54 -17.67
C ARG A 418 -18.94 -2.27 -17.95
N ALA A 419 -19.61 -1.47 -17.14
CA ALA A 419 -21.01 -1.10 -17.35
C ALA A 419 -21.20 -0.04 -18.45
N GLY A 420 -20.12 0.59 -18.92
CA GLY A 420 -20.14 1.61 -19.97
C GLY A 420 -19.73 1.09 -21.34
N SER A 421 -19.98 1.90 -22.35
CA SER A 421 -19.50 1.76 -23.71
C SER A 421 -18.36 2.75 -23.99
N VAL A 422 -17.48 2.39 -24.92
CA VAL A 422 -16.42 3.32 -25.36
C VAL A 422 -17.07 4.46 -26.16
N ASP A 423 -16.80 5.71 -25.78
CA ASP A 423 -17.15 6.91 -26.54
C ASP A 423 -15.85 7.47 -27.14
N GLN A 424 -15.78 7.50 -28.48
CA GLN A 424 -14.58 7.94 -29.19
C GLN A 424 -14.25 9.41 -28.94
N THR A 425 -15.26 10.28 -28.83
CA THR A 425 -15.05 11.71 -28.54
C THR A 425 -14.42 11.88 -27.16
N VAL A 426 -14.87 11.09 -26.19
CA VAL A 426 -14.29 11.07 -24.84
C VAL A 426 -12.84 10.53 -24.88
N CYS A 427 -12.58 9.48 -25.66
CA CYS A 427 -11.22 8.95 -25.85
C CYS A 427 -10.28 10.00 -26.43
N ASP A 428 -10.73 10.77 -27.42
CA ASP A 428 -9.92 11.82 -28.05
C ASP A 428 -9.60 12.94 -27.06
N MET A 429 -10.58 13.37 -26.25
CA MET A 429 -10.37 14.35 -25.18
C MET A 429 -9.39 13.86 -24.10
N LEU A 430 -9.53 12.61 -23.67
CA LEU A 430 -8.64 11.98 -22.68
C LEU A 430 -7.22 11.83 -23.22
N THR A 431 -7.08 11.42 -24.49
CA THR A 431 -5.78 11.32 -25.17
C THR A 431 -5.11 12.68 -25.26
N ALA A 432 -5.83 13.71 -25.70
CA ALA A 432 -5.31 15.08 -25.76
C ALA A 432 -4.89 15.58 -24.37
N TYR A 433 -5.68 15.27 -23.33
CA TYR A 433 -5.32 15.58 -21.94
C TYR A 433 -4.01 14.89 -21.52
N VAL A 434 -3.86 13.59 -21.78
CA VAL A 434 -2.62 12.89 -21.44
C VAL A 434 -1.44 13.45 -22.22
N THR A 435 -1.53 13.56 -23.55
CA THR A 435 -0.43 14.04 -24.40
C THR A 435 0.01 15.47 -24.06
N SER A 436 -0.94 16.37 -23.75
CA SER A 436 -0.60 17.75 -23.37
C SER A 436 0.16 17.86 -22.05
N ASN A 437 -0.11 16.97 -21.08
CA ASN A 437 0.61 16.95 -19.80
C ASN A 437 1.92 16.16 -19.85
N THR A 438 2.19 15.42 -20.93
CA THR A 438 3.46 14.69 -21.14
C THR A 438 4.45 15.44 -22.04
N ALA A 439 3.99 16.46 -22.78
CA ALA A 439 4.81 17.21 -23.73
C ALA A 439 6.02 17.90 -23.06
N GLY A 440 7.23 17.40 -23.35
CA GLY A 440 8.50 17.94 -22.84
C GLY A 440 8.88 17.46 -21.43
N ALA A 441 8.11 16.56 -20.81
CA ALA A 441 8.46 15.96 -19.53
C ALA A 441 9.53 14.88 -19.71
N VAL A 442 10.54 14.91 -18.84
CA VAL A 442 11.63 13.91 -18.80
C VAL A 442 11.15 12.59 -18.18
N SER A 443 10.23 12.65 -17.22
CA SER A 443 9.52 11.52 -16.61
C SER A 443 8.09 11.95 -16.28
N LEU A 444 7.17 10.99 -16.19
CA LEU A 444 5.78 11.27 -15.85
C LEU A 444 5.62 11.19 -14.34
N GLY A 445 5.38 12.33 -13.68
CA GLY A 445 5.10 12.36 -12.26
C GLY A 445 3.64 12.72 -11.94
N ARG A 446 3.25 12.49 -10.68
CA ARG A 446 1.88 12.78 -10.19
C ARG A 446 1.56 14.27 -10.21
N GLU A 447 2.58 15.10 -10.06
CA GLU A 447 2.51 16.55 -10.13
C GLU A 447 1.92 17.06 -11.45
N LEU A 448 2.05 16.31 -12.55
CA LEU A 448 1.49 16.67 -13.86
C LEU A 448 -0.04 16.48 -13.95
N TYR A 449 -0.67 15.78 -12.99
CA TYR A 449 -2.06 15.33 -13.10
C TYR A 449 -2.92 15.70 -11.86
N HIS A 450 -3.37 16.96 -11.81
CA HIS A 450 -4.24 17.50 -10.73
C HIS A 450 -5.74 17.15 -10.94
N LYS A 451 -6.60 16.97 -9.89
CA LYS A 451 -8.10 16.77 -10.07
C LYS A 451 -8.55 18.02 -10.75
N SER A 452 -8.06 19.21 -10.42
CA SER A 452 -8.71 20.42 -10.92
C SER A 452 -8.77 20.35 -12.44
N SER A 453 -7.70 19.86 -13.05
CA SER A 453 -7.63 19.53 -14.46
C SER A 453 -8.51 18.33 -14.87
N ILE A 454 -8.46 17.20 -14.16
CA ILE A 454 -9.29 16.03 -14.51
C ILE A 454 -10.80 16.23 -14.26
N ARG A 455 -11.20 17.03 -13.28
CA ARG A 455 -12.57 17.45 -12.95
C ARG A 455 -13.11 18.29 -14.09
N LYS A 456 -12.36 19.31 -14.52
CA LYS A 456 -12.66 20.08 -15.74
C LYS A 456 -12.82 19.17 -16.95
N LEU A 457 -11.93 18.20 -17.12
CA LEU A 457 -12.02 17.21 -18.20
C LEU A 457 -13.30 16.36 -18.10
N THR A 458 -13.61 15.80 -16.93
CA THR A 458 -14.83 15.01 -16.74
C THR A 458 -16.10 15.83 -16.94
N ASP A 459 -16.11 17.09 -16.50
CA ASP A 459 -17.27 17.98 -16.66
C ASP A 459 -17.47 18.34 -18.13
N ALA A 460 -16.38 18.54 -18.88
CA ALA A 460 -16.43 18.74 -20.32
C ALA A 460 -16.92 17.48 -21.06
N CYS A 461 -16.50 16.28 -20.65
CA CYS A 461 -17.00 15.03 -21.21
C CYS A 461 -18.51 14.85 -20.94
N LEU A 462 -18.97 15.12 -19.72
CA LEU A 462 -20.39 15.04 -19.35
C LEU A 462 -21.26 16.06 -20.10
N ALA A 463 -20.68 17.19 -20.52
CA ALA A 463 -21.37 18.23 -21.29
C ALA A 463 -21.40 17.96 -22.81
N LEU A 464 -20.84 16.84 -23.29
CA LEU A 464 -20.89 16.48 -24.70
C LEU A 464 -22.34 16.25 -25.15
N PRO A 465 -22.69 16.56 -26.42
CA PRO A 465 -24.03 16.31 -26.95
C PRO A 465 -24.47 14.84 -26.87
N SER A 466 -23.51 13.90 -26.94
CA SER A 466 -23.77 12.46 -26.74
C SER A 466 -24.23 12.12 -25.32
N SER A 467 -24.07 13.03 -24.37
CA SER A 467 -24.40 12.87 -22.94
C SER A 467 -23.86 11.55 -22.38
N PRO A 468 -22.54 11.28 -22.48
CA PRO A 468 -21.96 10.02 -22.06
C PRO A 468 -22.15 9.83 -20.56
N SER A 469 -22.50 8.62 -20.15
CA SER A 469 -22.65 8.30 -18.74
C SER A 469 -21.28 8.30 -18.03
N PRO A 470 -21.25 8.44 -16.69
CA PRO A 470 -20.05 8.23 -15.90
C PRO A 470 -19.31 6.92 -16.24
N SER A 471 -20.05 5.84 -16.48
CA SER A 471 -19.48 4.55 -16.85
C SER A 471 -18.86 4.56 -18.25
N ASP A 472 -19.44 5.29 -19.21
CA ASP A 472 -18.88 5.43 -20.57
C ASP A 472 -17.55 6.19 -20.53
N ILE A 473 -17.45 7.23 -19.70
CA ILE A 473 -16.21 7.98 -19.53
C ILE A 473 -15.12 7.11 -18.88
N LEU A 474 -15.47 6.32 -17.86
CA LEU A 474 -14.55 5.36 -17.25
C LEU A 474 -14.10 4.28 -18.25
N ARG A 475 -15.05 3.72 -19.02
CA ARG A 475 -14.76 2.74 -20.06
C ARG A 475 -13.80 3.28 -21.11
N SER A 476 -14.01 4.52 -21.53
CA SER A 476 -13.16 5.26 -22.47
C SER A 476 -11.78 5.54 -21.89
N GLY A 477 -11.69 5.89 -20.59
CA GLY A 477 -10.42 6.01 -19.87
C GLY A 477 -9.60 4.73 -19.87
N VAL A 478 -10.25 3.59 -19.59
CA VAL A 478 -9.59 2.27 -19.67
C VAL A 478 -9.13 1.97 -21.09
N GLU A 479 -9.92 2.33 -22.10
CA GLU A 479 -9.53 2.14 -23.51
C GLU A 479 -8.31 2.97 -23.90
N VAL A 480 -8.23 4.23 -23.48
CA VAL A 480 -7.08 5.12 -23.74
C VAL A 480 -5.81 4.58 -23.07
N VAL A 481 -5.89 4.19 -21.79
CA VAL A 481 -4.73 3.62 -21.08
C VAL A 481 -4.29 2.29 -21.73
N ALA A 482 -5.23 1.41 -22.04
CA ALA A 482 -4.95 0.14 -22.71
C ALA A 482 -4.32 0.36 -24.09
N GLY A 483 -4.82 1.33 -24.87
CA GLY A 483 -4.30 1.69 -26.19
C GLY A 483 -2.88 2.23 -26.15
N MET A 484 -2.54 3.08 -25.18
CA MET A 484 -1.17 3.57 -25.00
C MET A 484 -0.20 2.45 -24.61
N VAL A 485 -0.62 1.57 -23.69
CA VAL A 485 0.15 0.39 -23.29
C VAL A 485 0.37 -0.55 -24.47
N ALA A 486 -0.70 -0.88 -25.19
CA ALA A 486 -0.68 -1.76 -26.35
C ALA A 486 0.15 -1.19 -27.53
N GLY A 487 0.06 0.12 -27.75
CA GLY A 487 0.84 0.83 -28.76
C GLY A 487 2.33 0.67 -28.52
N GLU A 488 2.78 0.83 -27.28
CA GLU A 488 4.19 0.63 -26.92
C GLU A 488 4.64 -0.83 -27.08
N LEU A 489 3.82 -1.78 -26.60
CA LEU A 489 4.10 -3.20 -26.76
C LEU A 489 4.23 -3.60 -28.23
N SER A 490 3.39 -3.04 -29.09
CA SER A 490 3.40 -3.27 -30.54
C SER A 490 4.62 -2.61 -31.20
N ARG A 491 4.96 -1.38 -30.80
CA ARG A 491 6.14 -0.65 -31.30
C ARG A 491 7.44 -1.42 -31.05
N VAL A 492 7.55 -2.04 -29.88
CA VAL A 492 8.72 -2.84 -29.47
C VAL A 492 8.66 -4.28 -30.02
N GLY A 493 7.50 -4.72 -30.53
CA GLY A 493 7.32 -6.09 -31.02
C GLY A 493 7.30 -7.13 -29.90
N THR A 494 6.64 -6.80 -28.78
CA THR A 494 6.54 -7.69 -27.63
C THR A 494 5.79 -8.98 -27.99
N VAL A 495 6.38 -10.13 -27.64
CA VAL A 495 5.77 -11.45 -27.79
C VAL A 495 5.20 -11.93 -26.46
N HIS A 496 5.87 -11.62 -25.35
CA HIS A 496 5.44 -11.98 -24.00
C HIS A 496 5.36 -10.75 -23.09
N GLY A 497 4.18 -10.49 -22.53
CA GLY A 497 3.94 -9.39 -21.60
C GLY A 497 3.64 -9.90 -20.19
N ILE A 498 4.30 -9.35 -19.19
CA ILE A 498 4.04 -9.67 -17.78
C ILE A 498 3.54 -8.41 -17.08
N VAL A 499 2.28 -8.41 -16.70
CA VAL A 499 1.65 -7.28 -15.99
C VAL A 499 1.98 -7.37 -14.51
N ALA A 500 2.50 -6.30 -13.93
CA ALA A 500 2.91 -6.17 -12.54
C ALA A 500 2.34 -4.88 -11.91
N GLY A 501 2.52 -4.73 -10.59
CA GLY A 501 2.05 -3.57 -9.83
C GLY A 501 0.57 -3.60 -9.47
N GLY A 502 0.07 -2.51 -8.86
CA GLY A 502 -1.29 -2.46 -8.30
C GLY A 502 -2.41 -2.65 -9.34
N GLY A 503 -2.17 -2.29 -10.61
CA GLY A 503 -3.11 -2.42 -11.72
C GLY A 503 -3.27 -3.84 -12.26
N VAL A 504 -2.48 -4.83 -11.78
CA VAL A 504 -2.72 -6.27 -12.05
C VAL A 504 -4.14 -6.68 -11.68
N ARG A 505 -4.69 -6.07 -10.65
CA ARG A 505 -6.06 -6.31 -10.16
C ARG A 505 -7.14 -5.67 -11.05
N HIS A 506 -6.80 -4.73 -11.93
CA HIS A 506 -7.76 -4.07 -12.81
C HIS A 506 -8.08 -4.94 -14.03
N THR A 507 -8.90 -5.98 -13.84
CA THR A 507 -9.12 -7.02 -14.86
C THR A 507 -9.58 -6.51 -16.21
N LEU A 508 -10.44 -5.48 -16.28
CA LEU A 508 -10.84 -4.92 -17.57
C LEU A 508 -9.64 -4.35 -18.36
N LEU A 509 -8.69 -3.73 -17.67
CA LEU A 509 -7.53 -3.11 -18.31
C LEU A 509 -6.61 -4.21 -18.86
N PHE A 510 -6.38 -5.26 -18.08
CA PHE A 510 -5.67 -6.46 -18.52
C PHE A 510 -6.32 -7.07 -19.78
N ASP A 511 -7.64 -7.29 -19.76
CA ASP A 511 -8.38 -7.87 -20.88
C ASP A 511 -8.27 -6.99 -22.13
N ARG A 512 -8.35 -5.67 -21.97
CA ARG A 512 -8.25 -4.72 -23.09
C ARG A 512 -6.85 -4.66 -23.68
N ILE A 513 -5.78 -4.68 -22.87
CA ILE A 513 -4.41 -4.75 -23.38
C ILE A 513 -4.22 -6.01 -24.22
N GLY A 514 -4.66 -7.17 -23.71
CA GLY A 514 -4.58 -8.43 -24.46
C GLY A 514 -5.37 -8.40 -25.78
N ALA A 515 -6.58 -7.82 -25.77
CA ALA A 515 -7.40 -7.70 -26.97
C ALA A 515 -6.82 -6.74 -28.02
N LEU A 516 -6.06 -5.72 -27.62
CA LEU A 516 -5.42 -4.76 -28.50
C LEU A 516 -4.07 -5.23 -29.07
N CYS A 517 -3.50 -6.31 -28.51
CA CYS A 517 -2.24 -6.91 -28.95
C CYS A 517 -2.44 -8.36 -29.42
N PRO A 518 -3.07 -8.60 -30.60
CA PRO A 518 -3.24 -9.95 -31.11
C PRO A 518 -1.87 -10.62 -31.34
N GLY A 519 -1.66 -11.80 -30.74
CA GLY A 519 -0.39 -12.54 -30.79
C GLY A 519 0.52 -12.32 -29.58
N LEU A 520 0.18 -11.39 -28.67
CA LEU A 520 0.85 -11.23 -27.38
C LEU A 520 0.40 -12.32 -26.40
N THR A 521 1.36 -13.02 -25.80
CA THR A 521 1.10 -13.83 -24.61
C THR A 521 1.18 -12.94 -23.37
N LEU A 522 0.03 -12.58 -22.81
CA LEU A 522 -0.07 -11.72 -21.63
C LEU A 522 -0.30 -12.56 -20.36
N GLN A 523 0.50 -12.33 -19.32
CA GLN A 523 0.40 -13.00 -18.02
C GLN A 523 0.44 -11.96 -16.90
N ARG A 524 -0.05 -12.34 -15.71
CA ARG A 524 0.11 -11.52 -14.50
C ARG A 524 1.33 -11.99 -13.75
N SER A 525 2.07 -11.07 -13.12
CA SER A 525 3.20 -11.42 -12.26
C SER A 525 2.78 -12.37 -11.12
N ASP A 526 1.55 -12.25 -10.63
CA ASP A 526 0.98 -13.13 -9.60
C ASP A 526 0.86 -14.61 -10.05
N ASP A 527 0.86 -14.85 -11.37
CA ASP A 527 0.84 -16.20 -11.96
C ASP A 527 2.25 -16.72 -12.28
N THR A 528 3.30 -15.96 -11.91
CA THR A 528 4.71 -16.31 -12.12
C THR A 528 5.38 -16.68 -10.78
N GLN A 529 6.67 -17.03 -10.81
CA GLN A 529 7.46 -17.28 -9.61
C GLN A 529 7.64 -16.03 -8.71
N VAL A 530 7.42 -14.83 -9.25
CA VAL A 530 7.61 -13.56 -8.54
C VAL A 530 6.30 -12.75 -8.56
N PRO A 531 5.45 -12.90 -7.52
CA PRO A 531 4.18 -12.18 -7.43
C PRO A 531 4.39 -10.67 -7.31
N SER A 532 3.36 -9.90 -7.66
CA SER A 532 3.44 -8.42 -7.71
C SER A 532 3.90 -7.81 -6.38
N GLU A 533 3.47 -8.38 -5.26
CA GLU A 533 3.80 -7.91 -3.90
C GLU A 533 5.25 -8.18 -3.49
N ALA A 534 5.90 -9.18 -4.10
CA ALA A 534 7.29 -9.54 -3.80
C ALA A 534 8.29 -8.93 -4.80
N ARG A 535 7.82 -8.50 -5.98
CA ARG A 535 8.67 -8.05 -7.09
C ARG A 535 9.68 -7.00 -6.66
N GLU A 536 9.26 -5.92 -6.01
CA GLU A 536 10.18 -4.83 -5.64
C GLU A 536 11.31 -5.32 -4.73
N ALA A 537 10.97 -6.08 -3.68
CA ALA A 537 11.97 -6.63 -2.76
C ALA A 537 12.89 -7.66 -3.46
N ALA A 538 12.34 -8.49 -4.35
CA ALA A 538 13.11 -9.43 -5.15
C ALA A 538 14.05 -8.73 -6.15
N CYS A 539 13.62 -7.62 -6.76
CA CYS A 539 14.48 -6.78 -7.61
C CYS A 539 15.70 -6.33 -6.82
N PHE A 540 15.53 -5.80 -5.60
CA PHE A 540 16.66 -5.36 -4.78
C PHE A 540 17.64 -6.49 -4.44
N ALA A 541 17.15 -7.69 -4.15
CA ALA A 541 18.02 -8.86 -3.95
C ALA A 541 18.90 -9.12 -5.19
N VAL A 542 18.32 -9.07 -6.39
CA VAL A 542 19.06 -9.22 -7.66
C VAL A 542 20.05 -8.08 -7.87
N LEU A 543 19.66 -6.82 -7.64
CA LEU A 543 20.58 -5.68 -7.75
C LEU A 543 21.79 -5.84 -6.82
N GLY A 544 21.58 -6.37 -5.62
CA GLY A 544 22.69 -6.63 -4.71
C GLY A 544 23.62 -7.73 -5.18
N ALA A 545 23.10 -8.79 -5.82
CA ALA A 545 23.93 -9.82 -6.44
C ALA A 545 24.80 -9.24 -7.57
N ILE A 546 24.20 -8.41 -8.44
CA ILE A 546 24.93 -7.72 -9.52
C ILE A 546 26.05 -6.83 -8.94
N SER A 547 25.76 -6.13 -7.85
CA SER A 547 26.76 -5.29 -7.16
C SER A 547 27.86 -6.13 -6.49
N ASP A 548 27.53 -7.27 -5.88
CA ASP A 548 28.49 -8.22 -5.28
C ASP A 548 29.47 -8.78 -6.33
N ASP A 549 28.97 -9.06 -7.54
CA ASP A 549 29.79 -9.47 -8.69
C ASP A 549 30.62 -8.31 -9.28
N GLY A 550 30.52 -7.09 -8.74
CA GLY A 550 31.30 -5.93 -9.17
C GLY A 550 30.78 -5.28 -10.45
N HIS A 551 29.48 -5.43 -10.75
CA HIS A 551 28.85 -4.82 -11.92
C HIS A 551 27.94 -3.63 -11.56
N PRO A 552 27.81 -2.63 -12.46
CA PRO A 552 26.83 -1.57 -12.31
C PRO A 552 25.40 -2.12 -12.30
N ILE A 553 24.56 -1.59 -11.42
CA ILE A 553 23.16 -2.01 -11.27
C ILE A 553 22.17 -1.11 -12.02
N THR A 554 22.69 -0.14 -12.78
CA THR A 554 21.88 0.79 -13.58
C THR A 554 22.26 0.69 -15.05
N ILE A 555 21.30 1.04 -15.90
CA ILE A 555 21.46 0.98 -17.36
C ILE A 555 21.61 2.42 -17.87
N PRO A 556 22.78 2.82 -18.40
CA PRO A 556 23.07 4.18 -18.89
C PRO A 556 21.98 4.79 -19.78
N ARG A 557 21.42 4.00 -20.71
CA ARG A 557 20.37 4.48 -21.62
C ARG A 557 19.02 4.75 -20.94
N ILE A 558 18.78 4.19 -19.75
CA ILE A 558 17.56 4.38 -18.97
C ILE A 558 17.76 5.56 -18.02
N THR A 559 18.83 5.54 -17.22
CA THR A 559 19.06 6.55 -16.18
C THR A 559 19.78 7.78 -16.70
N LYS A 560 20.31 7.76 -17.93
CA LYS A 560 21.14 8.81 -18.54
C LYS A 560 22.54 8.98 -17.93
N ALA A 561 22.95 8.06 -17.06
CA ALA A 561 24.32 8.02 -16.59
C ALA A 561 25.29 7.80 -17.77
N THR A 562 26.46 8.43 -17.71
CA THR A 562 27.48 8.27 -18.75
C THR A 562 28.25 6.95 -18.60
N GLN A 563 28.79 6.71 -17.41
CA GLN A 563 29.47 5.47 -17.02
C GLN A 563 29.21 5.23 -15.52
N PRO A 564 28.07 4.63 -15.16
CA PRO A 564 27.76 4.35 -13.76
C PRO A 564 28.77 3.33 -13.22
N GLY A 565 29.28 3.59 -12.02
CA GLY A 565 30.12 2.63 -11.29
C GLY A 565 29.31 1.51 -10.64
N VAL A 566 30.00 0.63 -9.92
CA VAL A 566 29.35 -0.33 -9.02
C VAL A 566 28.62 0.45 -7.93
N ALA A 567 27.32 0.20 -7.79
CA ALA A 567 26.48 0.96 -6.88
C ALA A 567 26.30 0.28 -5.53
N GLY A 568 26.12 1.11 -4.51
CA GLY A 568 25.88 0.71 -3.15
C GLY A 568 27.13 0.71 -2.28
N ALA A 569 26.90 0.81 -0.98
CA ALA A 569 27.90 0.79 0.07
C ALA A 569 27.71 -0.45 0.94
N TRP A 570 28.78 -1.21 1.12
CA TRP A 570 28.80 -2.43 1.91
C TRP A 570 29.21 -2.15 3.36
N VAL A 571 28.47 -2.71 4.32
CA VAL A 571 28.77 -2.64 5.76
C VAL A 571 28.75 -4.04 6.35
N GLY A 572 29.73 -4.37 7.19
CA GLY A 572 29.81 -5.67 7.87
C GLY A 572 30.40 -6.81 7.03
N LEU A 573 31.10 -6.51 5.92
CA LEU A 573 31.90 -7.50 5.19
C LEU A 573 33.08 -7.97 6.04
N GLU A 574 33.19 -9.27 6.30
CA GLU A 574 34.40 -9.86 6.86
C GLU A 574 35.45 -10.06 5.75
N HIS A 575 36.28 -9.03 5.53
CA HIS A 575 37.62 -9.08 4.90
C HIS A 575 37.88 -10.18 3.82
N LYS A 576 36.97 -10.41 2.88
CA LYS A 576 37.21 -11.21 1.67
C LYS A 576 36.31 -10.66 0.56
N ARG A 577 36.91 -10.26 -0.57
CA ARG A 577 36.31 -9.61 -1.75
C ARG A 577 36.36 -8.08 -1.70
N TRP A 578 37.51 -7.55 -2.11
CA TRP A 578 37.65 -6.35 -2.94
C TRP A 578 38.68 -6.68 -4.02
#